data_AF-X1TMW0-F1
#
_entry.id   AF-X1TMW0-F1
#
_cell.length_a   1.000
_cell.length_b   1.000
_cell.length_c   1.000
_cell.angle_alpha   90.00
_cell.angle_beta   90.00
_cell.angle_gamma   90.00
#
_symmetry.space_group_name_H-M   'P 1'
#
loop_
_entity.id
_entity.type
_entity.pdbx_description
1 polymer ?
#
loop_
_entity_poly.entity_id
_entity_poly.type
_entity_poly.pdbx_seq_one_letter_code
_entity_poly.pdbx_strand_id
1 'polypeptide(L)'
;FLADEESSRLFLATMAKSQDKIPHSQGLSSTDSVRIVKPEKVWLEPGKGIAGRVAKDKKSLLVNSVDSKERLNRIYEDCRFEIKSILCVPLLVKDKVIGVIQVCNKRKDVIFKKEDEHLLVSFAVHAAIAIENAKLYQEVAEKERMKKELEIAHRLQTSLLPDNPPQIKGYEIGAMSVPATEVGGDFYDFIDVSEAKIGFVIGDVAGKGLPAALFMAVSRSFLRAEAIGSLEAKTVMEKTNRLISQDAREGMFVTAFYAILDIPGKNLRL
;
A
#
# COMPACT_ATOMS: atom_id res chain seq x y z
N PHE A 1 21.34 -9.25 -5.41
CA PHE A 1 20.88 -7.87 -5.58
C PHE A 1 19.51 -7.84 -6.22
N LEU A 2 18.61 -6.93 -5.83
CA LEU A 2 17.30 -6.74 -6.47
C LEU A 2 17.20 -5.35 -7.09
N ALA A 3 16.55 -5.25 -8.25
CA ALA A 3 16.32 -3.99 -8.97
C ALA A 3 15.10 -3.27 -8.39
N ASP A 4 15.25 -1.98 -8.16
CA ASP A 4 14.18 -1.07 -7.80
C ASP A 4 13.48 -0.52 -9.05
N GLU A 5 12.16 -0.60 -9.08
CA GLU A 5 11.35 -0.28 -10.26
C GLU A 5 11.19 1.22 -10.51
N GLU A 6 11.28 2.05 -9.47
CA GLU A 6 11.18 3.50 -9.62
C GLU A 6 12.52 4.16 -10.02
N SER A 7 13.65 3.58 -9.60
CA SER A 7 14.97 4.21 -9.77
C SER A 7 15.95 3.50 -10.70
N SER A 8 15.62 2.30 -11.21
CA SER A 8 16.55 1.44 -11.97
C SER A 8 17.85 1.10 -11.22
N ARG A 9 17.84 1.13 -9.88
CA ARG A 9 19.01 0.87 -9.02
C ARG A 9 18.98 -0.55 -8.45
N LEU A 10 20.16 -1.13 -8.17
CA LEU A 10 20.28 -2.45 -7.54
C LEU A 10 20.59 -2.33 -6.05
N PHE A 11 19.93 -3.13 -5.20
CA PHE A 11 20.18 -3.23 -3.75
C PHE A 11 20.96 -4.50 -3.38
N LEU A 12 21.94 -4.40 -2.47
CA LEU A 12 22.82 -5.48 -2.00
C LEU A 12 22.15 -6.46 -1.03
N ALA A 13 22.16 -7.75 -1.38
CA ALA A 13 21.90 -8.85 -0.43
C ALA A 13 23.06 -9.84 -0.55
N THR A 14 23.96 -9.86 0.44
CA THR A 14 25.16 -10.69 0.42
C THR A 14 24.97 -11.89 1.34
N MET A 15 25.12 -13.10 0.81
CA MET A 15 25.31 -14.29 1.63
C MET A 15 26.80 -14.66 1.60
N ALA A 16 27.46 -14.57 2.74
CA ALA A 16 28.85 -14.97 2.89
C ALA A 16 28.95 -16.17 3.83
N LYS A 17 29.86 -17.09 3.53
CA LYS A 17 30.15 -18.24 4.38
C LYS A 17 31.43 -17.96 5.15
N SER A 18 31.35 -17.89 6.49
CA SER A 18 32.50 -17.63 7.35
C SER A 18 33.27 -18.94 7.62
N GLN A 19 34.60 -18.87 7.70
CA GLN A 19 35.46 -19.98 8.17
C GLN A 19 35.70 -19.96 9.69
N ASP A 20 35.32 -18.89 10.40
CA ASP A 20 35.55 -18.80 11.85
C ASP A 20 34.42 -19.42 12.67
N LYS A 21 34.78 -20.37 13.55
CA LYS A 21 33.92 -20.92 14.61
C LYS A 21 33.87 -19.95 15.79
N ILE A 22 32.70 -19.42 16.14
CA ILE A 22 32.41 -18.74 17.43
C ILE A 22 30.97 -19.13 17.87
N PRO A 23 30.68 -19.35 19.17
CA PRO A 23 29.67 -20.32 19.61
C PRO A 23 28.21 -19.81 19.70
N HIS A 24 27.32 -20.75 19.41
CA HIS A 24 25.90 -20.96 19.77
C HIS A 24 24.95 -19.77 20.07
N SER A 25 23.83 -19.74 19.32
CA SER A 25 22.51 -19.98 19.93
C SER A 25 21.54 -20.63 18.91
N GLN A 26 21.14 -21.85 19.28
CA GLN A 26 19.96 -22.67 18.93
C GLN A 26 19.30 -22.57 17.55
N GLY A 27 19.31 -23.72 16.84
CA GLY A 27 18.22 -24.15 15.96
C GLY A 27 18.55 -24.34 14.48
N LEU A 28 19.26 -25.43 14.15
CA LEU A 28 19.16 -26.29 12.94
C LEU A 28 20.54 -26.93 12.66
N SER A 29 20.63 -28.23 12.90
CA SER A 29 21.85 -29.03 12.75
C SER A 29 22.03 -29.51 11.31
N SER A 30 23.04 -28.98 10.62
CA SER A 30 24.15 -29.77 10.03
C SER A 30 25.03 -28.83 9.19
N THR A 31 26.32 -28.85 9.54
CA THR A 31 27.53 -28.43 8.80
C THR A 31 27.43 -27.23 7.85
N ASP A 32 28.32 -26.26 8.08
CA ASP A 32 28.59 -25.08 7.24
C ASP A 32 27.62 -23.87 7.42
N SER A 33 27.92 -22.96 8.36
CA SER A 33 27.08 -21.78 8.63
C SER A 33 27.15 -20.74 7.51
N VAL A 34 26.03 -20.55 6.80
CA VAL A 34 25.81 -19.41 5.89
C VAL A 34 25.43 -18.21 6.75
N ARG A 35 26.19 -17.12 6.65
CA ARG A 35 25.85 -15.85 7.30
C ARG A 35 25.15 -14.96 6.28
N ILE A 36 23.88 -14.65 6.54
CA ILE A 36 23.18 -13.59 5.82
C ILE A 36 23.61 -12.28 6.47
N VAL A 37 24.45 -11.52 5.78
CA VAL A 37 24.76 -10.14 6.19
C VAL A 37 23.74 -9.28 5.46
N LYS A 38 22.89 -8.57 6.21
CA LYS A 38 22.04 -7.50 5.68
C LYS A 38 22.82 -6.19 5.82
N PRO A 39 23.58 -5.75 4.79
CA PRO A 39 24.14 -4.41 4.80
C PRO A 39 22.99 -3.39 4.74
N GLU A 40 23.26 -2.15 5.15
CA GLU A 40 22.41 -1.01 4.79
C GLU A 40 22.17 -0.99 3.27
N LYS A 41 21.09 -0.36 2.81
CA LYS A 41 20.75 -0.32 1.38
C LYS A 41 21.84 0.38 0.56
N VAL A 42 22.83 -0.39 0.08
CA VAL A 42 23.84 0.10 -0.86
C VAL A 42 23.26 0.05 -2.26
N TRP A 43 23.12 1.23 -2.87
CA TRP A 43 22.62 1.40 -4.21
C TRP A 43 23.75 1.35 -5.24
N LEU A 44 23.52 0.62 -6.32
CA LEU A 44 24.39 0.59 -7.49
C LEU A 44 23.70 1.14 -8.73
N GLU A 45 24.42 1.98 -9.47
CA GLU A 45 24.01 2.39 -10.81
C GLU A 45 24.31 1.31 -11.86
N PRO A 46 23.41 1.10 -12.84
CA PRO A 46 23.69 0.26 -14.00
C PRO A 46 24.99 0.66 -14.69
N GLY A 47 25.81 -0.32 -15.06
CA GLY A 47 27.13 -0.13 -15.68
C GLY A 47 28.30 0.15 -14.70
N LYS A 48 28.05 0.45 -13.41
CA LYS A 48 29.12 0.65 -12.42
C LYS A 48 29.53 -0.66 -11.74
N GLY A 49 30.82 -1.01 -11.87
CA GLY A 49 31.40 -2.25 -11.37
C GLY A 49 30.80 -3.53 -11.94
N ILE A 50 31.20 -4.69 -11.40
CA ILE A 50 30.82 -6.00 -11.97
C ILE A 50 29.30 -6.21 -11.97
N ALA A 51 28.64 -6.04 -10.82
CA ALA A 51 27.20 -6.20 -10.68
C ALA A 51 26.40 -5.21 -11.57
N GLY A 52 26.82 -3.94 -11.65
CA GLY A 52 26.18 -2.95 -12.51
C GLY A 52 26.33 -3.27 -14.00
N ARG A 53 27.50 -3.76 -14.44
CA ARG A 53 27.71 -4.20 -15.84
C ARG A 53 26.84 -5.40 -16.19
N VAL A 54 26.80 -6.42 -15.33
CA VAL A 54 25.93 -7.60 -15.52
C VAL A 54 24.46 -7.19 -15.67
N ALA A 55 24.00 -6.25 -14.84
CA ALA A 55 22.64 -5.75 -14.92
C ALA A 55 22.37 -4.92 -16.18
N LYS A 56 23.33 -4.10 -16.62
CA LYS A 56 23.20 -3.29 -17.83
C LYS A 56 23.20 -4.17 -19.10
N ASP A 57 24.14 -5.10 -19.17
CA ASP A 57 24.41 -5.87 -20.38
C ASP A 57 23.54 -7.15 -20.46
N LYS A 58 22.86 -7.50 -19.37
CA LYS A 58 22.06 -8.73 -19.20
C LYS A 58 22.85 -10.02 -19.47
N LYS A 59 24.17 -9.94 -19.26
CA LYS A 59 25.12 -11.03 -19.51
C LYS A 59 25.92 -11.31 -18.26
N SER A 60 26.19 -12.58 -18.03
CA SER A 60 27.05 -13.06 -16.96
C SER A 60 28.49 -12.57 -17.14
N LEU A 61 29.16 -12.32 -16.01
CA LEU A 61 30.58 -11.98 -15.96
C LEU A 61 31.30 -12.96 -15.03
N LEU A 62 32.36 -13.56 -15.56
CA LEU A 62 33.27 -14.45 -14.84
C LEU A 62 34.63 -13.78 -14.76
N VAL A 63 35.02 -13.38 -13.55
CA VAL A 63 36.27 -12.67 -13.25
C VAL A 63 37.13 -13.55 -12.33
N ASN A 64 38.18 -14.15 -12.88
CA ASN A 64 39.06 -15.06 -12.11
C ASN A 64 40.21 -14.34 -11.39
N SER A 65 40.44 -13.07 -11.69
CA SER A 65 41.39 -12.21 -10.98
C SER A 65 40.81 -10.81 -10.88
N VAL A 66 40.39 -10.41 -9.68
CA VAL A 66 39.83 -9.08 -9.42
C VAL A 66 40.98 -8.13 -9.07
N ASP A 67 41.19 -7.11 -9.92
CA ASP A 67 42.22 -6.10 -9.72
C ASP A 67 41.87 -5.09 -8.60
N SER A 68 42.83 -4.27 -8.20
CA SER A 68 42.65 -3.26 -7.14
C SER A 68 41.67 -2.13 -7.50
N LYS A 69 41.39 -1.88 -8.78
CA LYS A 69 40.42 -0.87 -9.24
C LYS A 69 38.99 -1.40 -9.24
N GLU A 70 38.77 -2.68 -9.54
CA GLU A 70 37.48 -3.36 -9.44
C GLU A 70 37.07 -3.63 -7.99
N ARG A 71 38.04 -3.74 -7.07
CA ARG A 71 37.84 -3.83 -5.61
C ARG A 71 37.26 -2.56 -4.99
N LEU A 72 37.39 -1.40 -5.64
CA LEU A 72 37.08 -0.08 -5.07
C LEU A 72 35.56 0.28 -5.07
N ASN A 73 34.70 -0.70 -5.33
CA ASN A 73 33.27 -0.50 -5.13
C ASN A 73 32.97 -0.64 -3.62
N ARG A 74 32.46 0.45 -3.00
CA ARG A 74 32.02 0.53 -1.59
C ARG A 74 31.24 -0.70 -1.07
N ILE A 75 30.54 -1.37 -1.97
CA ILE A 75 29.79 -2.62 -1.77
C ILE A 75 30.62 -3.73 -1.09
N TYR A 76 31.92 -3.78 -1.35
CA TYR A 76 32.80 -4.83 -0.84
C TYR A 76 33.57 -4.40 0.41
N GLU A 77 33.45 -3.15 0.86
CA GLU A 77 34.11 -2.66 2.09
C GLU A 77 33.62 -3.43 3.33
N ASP A 78 32.35 -3.84 3.35
CA ASP A 78 31.77 -4.67 4.42
C ASP A 78 32.13 -6.16 4.33
N CYS A 79 32.75 -6.60 3.22
CA CYS A 79 33.17 -8.00 3.08
C CYS A 79 34.43 -8.23 3.93
N ARG A 80 34.31 -8.97 5.03
CA ARG A 80 35.44 -9.33 5.92
C ARG A 80 36.43 -10.35 5.33
N PHE A 81 36.52 -10.46 4.01
CA PHE A 81 37.42 -11.38 3.32
C PHE A 81 37.87 -10.77 1.98
N GLU A 82 39.09 -11.08 1.55
CA GLU A 82 39.61 -10.61 0.27
C GLU A 82 38.88 -11.28 -0.90
N ILE A 83 38.36 -10.49 -1.83
CA ILE A 83 37.72 -11.00 -3.05
C ILE A 83 38.79 -11.20 -4.14
N LYS A 84 39.06 -12.46 -4.48
CA LYS A 84 40.03 -12.88 -5.50
C LYS A 84 39.37 -13.14 -6.85
N SER A 85 38.17 -13.73 -6.83
CA SER A 85 37.40 -14.07 -8.03
C SER A 85 35.90 -13.86 -7.80
N ILE A 86 35.19 -13.51 -8.88
CA ILE A 86 33.76 -13.21 -8.88
C ILE A 86 33.10 -13.92 -10.08
N LEU A 87 32.01 -14.62 -9.82
CA LEU A 87 31.04 -15.03 -10.83
C LEU A 87 29.73 -14.29 -10.56
N CYS A 88 29.29 -13.48 -11.53
CA CYS A 88 28.08 -12.68 -11.41
C CYS A 88 27.14 -12.94 -12.59
N VAL A 89 25.87 -13.19 -12.29
CA VAL A 89 24.84 -13.52 -13.29
C VAL A 89 23.59 -12.67 -13.06
N PRO A 90 22.85 -12.30 -14.11
CA PRO A 90 21.63 -11.54 -13.96
C PRO A 90 20.47 -12.42 -13.50
N LEU A 91 19.57 -11.85 -12.70
CA LEU A 91 18.24 -12.40 -12.43
C LEU A 91 17.28 -11.82 -13.47
N LEU A 92 16.89 -12.65 -14.43
CA LEU A 92 16.05 -12.25 -15.56
C LEU A 92 14.65 -12.84 -15.43
N VAL A 93 13.65 -11.98 -15.60
CA VAL A 93 12.26 -12.39 -15.83
C VAL A 93 11.87 -11.83 -17.18
N LYS A 94 11.63 -12.73 -18.15
CA LYS A 94 11.54 -12.35 -19.58
C LYS A 94 12.81 -11.57 -19.96
N ASP A 95 12.68 -10.33 -20.43
CA ASP A 95 13.81 -9.45 -20.76
C ASP A 95 14.14 -8.42 -19.68
N LYS A 96 13.49 -8.47 -18.51
CA LYS A 96 13.71 -7.50 -17.42
C LYS A 96 14.71 -8.05 -16.41
N VAL A 97 15.73 -7.26 -16.09
CA VAL A 97 16.66 -7.56 -14.98
C VAL A 97 15.98 -7.14 -13.69
N ILE A 98 15.60 -8.12 -12.87
CA ILE A 98 15.04 -7.88 -11.54
C ILE A 98 16.13 -7.90 -10.46
N GLY A 99 17.39 -8.14 -10.84
CA GLY A 99 18.49 -8.25 -9.91
C GLY A 99 19.73 -8.90 -10.51
N VAL A 100 20.75 -9.12 -9.68
CA VAL A 100 21.92 -9.95 -10.02
C VAL A 100 22.31 -10.85 -8.85
N ILE A 101 22.78 -12.06 -9.12
CA ILE A 101 23.40 -12.94 -8.13
C ILE A 101 24.91 -12.89 -8.34
N GLN A 102 25.65 -12.86 -7.23
CA GLN A 102 27.09 -12.88 -7.25
C GLN A 102 27.63 -13.91 -6.27
N VAL A 103 28.60 -14.69 -6.72
CA VAL A 103 29.37 -15.62 -5.90
C VAL A 103 30.83 -15.21 -5.96
N CYS A 104 31.46 -15.05 -4.80
CA CYS A 104 32.86 -14.67 -4.68
C CYS A 104 33.67 -15.86 -4.15
N ASN A 105 34.91 -16.01 -4.63
CA ASN A 105 35.90 -16.99 -4.18
C ASN A 105 35.40 -18.45 -4.15
N LYS A 106 35.75 -19.23 -5.18
CA LYS A 106 35.54 -20.67 -5.13
C LYS A 106 36.47 -21.32 -4.10
N ARG A 107 36.00 -22.37 -3.41
CA ARG A 107 36.74 -23.07 -2.35
C ARG A 107 38.08 -23.64 -2.87
N LYS A 108 39.06 -23.72 -1.97
CA LYS A 108 40.41 -24.31 -2.20
C LYS A 108 41.23 -23.57 -3.28
N ASP A 109 41.07 -22.25 -3.38
CA ASP A 109 41.76 -21.39 -4.37
C ASP A 109 41.59 -21.87 -5.83
N VAL A 110 40.48 -22.54 -6.13
CA VAL A 110 40.13 -22.95 -7.50
C VAL A 110 39.53 -21.75 -8.25
N ILE A 111 39.77 -21.67 -9.55
CA ILE A 111 39.15 -20.65 -10.41
C ILE A 111 37.74 -21.06 -10.84
N PHE A 112 36.87 -20.08 -11.13
CA PHE A 112 35.58 -20.36 -11.75
C PHE A 112 35.78 -20.80 -13.20
N LYS A 113 35.00 -21.80 -13.61
CA LYS A 113 34.94 -22.33 -14.97
C LYS A 113 33.58 -22.05 -15.61
N LYS A 114 33.46 -22.32 -16.91
CA LYS A 114 32.20 -22.16 -17.65
C LYS A 114 31.08 -23.05 -17.11
N GLU A 115 31.40 -24.20 -16.55
CA GLU A 115 30.41 -25.09 -15.92
C GLU A 115 29.80 -24.45 -14.66
N ASP A 116 30.59 -23.70 -13.89
CA ASP A 116 30.09 -22.96 -12.72
C ASP A 116 29.15 -21.83 -13.16
N GLU A 117 29.48 -21.15 -14.26
CA GLU A 117 28.64 -20.11 -14.86
C GLU A 117 27.30 -20.69 -15.33
N HIS A 118 27.30 -21.81 -16.06
CA HIS A 118 26.07 -22.47 -16.50
C HIS A 118 25.19 -22.91 -15.32
N LEU A 119 25.80 -23.45 -14.25
CA LEU A 119 25.08 -23.82 -13.05
C LEU A 119 24.44 -22.60 -12.38
N LEU A 120 25.19 -21.51 -12.21
CA LEU A 120 24.68 -20.31 -11.56
C LEU A 120 23.62 -19.59 -12.40
N VAL A 121 23.76 -19.58 -13.73
CA VAL A 121 22.73 -19.07 -14.65
C VAL A 121 21.44 -19.88 -14.51
N SER A 122 21.53 -21.21 -14.47
CA SER A 122 20.36 -22.09 -14.29
C SER A 122 19.66 -21.83 -12.96
N PHE A 123 20.43 -21.67 -11.88
CA PHE A 123 19.89 -21.29 -10.58
C PHE A 123 19.26 -19.89 -10.62
N ALA A 124 19.89 -18.93 -11.29
CA ALA A 124 19.41 -17.56 -11.39
C ALA A 124 18.07 -17.46 -12.11
N VAL A 125 17.81 -18.28 -13.13
CA VAL A 125 16.51 -18.35 -13.79
C VAL A 125 15.41 -18.75 -12.80
N HIS A 126 15.62 -19.84 -12.04
CA HIS A 126 14.64 -20.30 -11.06
C HIS A 126 14.46 -19.31 -9.89
N ALA A 127 15.57 -18.75 -9.40
CA ALA A 127 15.54 -17.73 -8.36
C ALA A 127 14.78 -16.48 -8.82
N ALA A 128 14.99 -16.04 -10.06
CA ALA A 128 14.32 -14.86 -10.59
C ALA A 128 12.79 -15.04 -10.63
N ILE A 129 12.33 -16.19 -11.13
CA ILE A 129 10.91 -16.54 -11.16
C ILE A 129 10.32 -16.60 -9.75
N ALA A 130 11.01 -17.26 -8.81
CA ALA A 130 10.54 -17.39 -7.43
C ALA A 130 10.41 -16.03 -6.72
N ILE A 131 11.39 -15.13 -6.93
CA ILE A 131 11.38 -13.78 -6.37
C ILE A 131 10.23 -12.96 -6.96
N GLU A 132 10.05 -13.00 -8.28
CA GLU A 132 8.96 -12.28 -8.94
C GLU A 132 7.59 -12.77 -8.48
N ASN A 133 7.40 -14.09 -8.40
CA ASN A 133 6.17 -14.68 -7.89
C ASN A 133 5.90 -14.23 -6.46
N ALA A 134 6.90 -14.29 -5.57
CA ALA A 134 6.74 -13.85 -4.19
C ALA A 134 6.33 -12.37 -4.10
N LYS A 135 6.91 -11.50 -4.92
CA LYS A 135 6.54 -10.10 -5.01
C LYS A 135 5.09 -9.92 -5.49
N LEU A 136 4.71 -10.59 -6.57
CA LEU A 136 3.34 -10.55 -7.10
C LEU A 136 2.31 -11.05 -6.08
N TYR A 137 2.61 -12.15 -5.36
CA TYR A 137 1.74 -12.64 -4.29
C TYR A 137 1.57 -11.61 -3.17
N GLN A 138 2.63 -10.91 -2.78
CA GLN A 138 2.54 -9.86 -1.77
C GLN A 138 1.68 -8.69 -2.24
N GLU A 139 1.85 -8.22 -3.47
CA GLU A 139 1.04 -7.13 -4.03
C GLU A 139 -0.44 -7.50 -4.13
N VAL A 140 -0.74 -8.73 -4.55
CA VAL A 140 -2.12 -9.22 -4.61
C VAL A 140 -2.72 -9.29 -3.20
N ALA A 141 -2.01 -9.86 -2.23
CA ALA A 141 -2.48 -9.97 -0.85
C ALA A 141 -2.72 -8.59 -0.21
N GLU A 142 -1.87 -7.61 -0.52
CA GLU A 142 -2.03 -6.24 -0.03
C GLU A 142 -3.26 -5.56 -0.65
N LYS A 143 -3.46 -5.69 -1.96
CA LYS A 143 -4.66 -5.18 -2.65
C LYS A 143 -5.94 -5.82 -2.13
N GLU A 144 -5.95 -7.14 -1.93
CA GLU A 144 -7.10 -7.85 -1.37
C GLU A 144 -7.43 -7.37 0.05
N ARG A 145 -6.40 -7.15 0.88
CA ARG A 145 -6.57 -6.58 2.21
C ARG A 145 -7.19 -5.19 2.15
N MET A 146 -6.64 -4.28 1.34
CA MET A 146 -7.17 -2.92 1.20
C MET A 146 -8.62 -2.92 0.69
N LYS A 147 -8.94 -3.77 -0.29
CA LYS A 147 -10.30 -3.94 -0.79
C LYS A 147 -11.27 -4.37 0.31
N LYS A 148 -10.87 -5.34 1.15
CA LYS A 148 -11.68 -5.80 2.28
C LYS A 148 -11.91 -4.70 3.32
N GLU A 149 -10.89 -3.91 3.61
CA GLU A 149 -11.03 -2.75 4.52
C GLU A 149 -12.02 -1.70 3.95
N LEU A 150 -11.97 -1.43 2.64
CA LEU A 150 -12.94 -0.55 1.97
C LEU A 150 -14.37 -1.13 1.93
N GLU A 151 -14.53 -2.44 1.71
CA GLU A 151 -15.84 -3.10 1.77
C GLU A 151 -16.48 -3.00 3.17
N ILE A 152 -15.67 -3.11 4.23
CA ILE A 152 -16.14 -2.90 5.60
C ILE A 152 -16.58 -1.44 5.78
N ALA A 153 -15.79 -0.47 5.32
CA ALA A 153 -16.15 0.94 5.38
C ALA A 153 -17.45 1.25 4.61
N HIS A 154 -17.62 0.66 3.42
CA HIS A 154 -18.84 0.78 2.63
C HIS A 154 -20.07 0.26 3.38
N ARG A 155 -19.96 -0.91 4.02
CA ARG A 155 -21.06 -1.48 4.81
C ARG A 155 -21.41 -0.61 6.01
N LEU A 156 -20.40 -0.11 6.73
CA LEU A 156 -20.62 0.82 7.85
C LEU A 156 -21.30 2.09 7.37
N GLN A 157 -20.81 2.70 6.28
CA GLN A 157 -21.41 3.89 5.69
C GLN A 157 -22.87 3.66 5.30
N THR A 158 -23.15 2.58 4.58
CA THR A 158 -24.50 2.26 4.10
C THR A 158 -25.43 1.99 5.28
N SER A 159 -24.95 1.33 6.34
CA SER A 159 -25.72 1.09 7.57
C SER A 159 -26.06 2.35 8.35
N LEU A 160 -25.36 3.47 8.08
CA LEU A 160 -25.73 4.75 8.66
C LEU A 160 -26.92 5.34 7.91
N LEU A 161 -27.06 5.13 6.60
CA LEU A 161 -28.18 5.68 5.83
C LEU A 161 -29.49 4.96 6.17
N PRO A 162 -30.65 5.65 6.14
CA PRO A 162 -31.92 4.99 6.37
C PRO A 162 -32.22 3.90 5.34
N ASP A 163 -32.54 2.69 5.81
CA ASP A 163 -32.90 1.55 4.95
C ASP A 163 -34.22 1.77 4.21
N ASN A 164 -35.19 2.42 4.87
CA ASN A 164 -36.52 2.65 4.32
C ASN A 164 -36.97 4.10 4.59
N PRO A 165 -37.55 4.77 3.58
CA PRO A 165 -38.25 6.02 3.80
C PRO A 165 -39.41 5.87 4.80
N PRO A 166 -39.75 6.91 5.57
CA PRO A 166 -40.87 6.87 6.51
C PRO A 166 -42.20 6.73 5.75
N GLN A 167 -43.12 5.94 6.32
CA GLN A 167 -44.47 5.77 5.81
C GLN A 167 -45.37 6.87 6.38
N ILE A 168 -45.67 7.89 5.57
CA ILE A 168 -46.52 9.01 5.97
C ILE A 168 -47.81 9.00 5.16
N LYS A 169 -48.97 8.98 5.83
CA LYS A 169 -50.27 8.96 5.16
C LYS A 169 -50.43 10.17 4.22
N GLY A 170 -50.68 9.88 2.94
CA GLY A 170 -50.88 10.91 1.92
C GLY A 170 -49.59 11.40 1.24
N TYR A 171 -48.44 10.78 1.53
CA TYR A 171 -47.16 11.05 0.87
C TYR A 171 -46.56 9.76 0.34
N GLU A 172 -45.88 9.87 -0.81
CA GLU A 172 -45.03 8.83 -1.36
C GLU A 172 -43.58 9.34 -1.29
N ILE A 173 -42.71 8.59 -0.60
CA ILE A 173 -41.34 9.00 -0.34
C ILE A 173 -40.41 7.89 -0.81
N GLY A 174 -39.47 8.25 -1.66
CA GLY A 174 -38.39 7.39 -2.14
C GLY A 174 -37.04 8.04 -1.87
N ALA A 175 -36.03 7.22 -1.58
CA ALA A 175 -34.64 7.66 -1.51
C ALA A 175 -33.73 6.55 -2.03
N MET A 176 -32.66 6.96 -2.69
CA MET A 176 -31.61 6.08 -3.17
C MET A 176 -30.29 6.84 -3.16
N SER A 177 -29.23 6.21 -2.66
CA SER A 177 -27.86 6.71 -2.77
C SER A 177 -27.02 5.63 -3.44
N VAL A 178 -26.34 5.99 -4.53
CA VAL A 178 -25.44 5.10 -5.27
C VAL A 178 -24.07 5.76 -5.32
N PRO A 179 -23.11 5.31 -4.51
CA PRO A 179 -21.76 5.85 -4.51
C PRO A 179 -21.06 5.64 -5.86
N ALA A 180 -20.25 6.62 -6.28
CA ALA A 180 -19.41 6.51 -7.49
C ALA A 180 -18.16 5.62 -7.29
N THR A 181 -17.74 5.42 -6.04
CA THR A 181 -16.65 4.55 -5.60
C THR A 181 -17.15 3.63 -4.48
N GLU A 182 -16.30 2.82 -3.85
CA GLU A 182 -16.69 1.95 -2.74
C GLU A 182 -17.32 2.74 -1.59
N VAL A 183 -16.94 4.00 -1.36
CA VAL A 183 -17.57 4.88 -0.36
C VAL A 183 -17.80 6.27 -0.96
N GLY A 184 -18.83 6.98 -0.50
CA GLY A 184 -19.28 8.27 -1.05
C GLY A 184 -19.26 9.44 -0.06
N GLY A 185 -19.42 10.67 -0.53
CA GLY A 185 -19.69 11.84 0.33
C GLY A 185 -21.19 12.07 0.54
N ASP A 186 -22.00 11.60 -0.41
CA ASP A 186 -23.43 11.81 -0.49
C ASP A 186 -24.19 11.06 0.61
N PHE A 187 -25.19 11.72 1.18
CA PHE A 187 -26.07 11.14 2.18
C PHE A 187 -27.47 11.73 2.15
N TYR A 188 -28.40 10.97 2.70
CA TYR A 188 -29.74 11.45 3.01
C TYR A 188 -30.13 11.01 4.40
N ASP A 189 -31.13 11.67 4.98
CA ASP A 189 -31.69 11.27 6.26
C ASP A 189 -33.15 11.66 6.43
N PHE A 190 -33.86 10.88 7.25
CA PHE A 190 -35.22 11.17 7.69
C PHE A 190 -35.24 11.21 9.22
N ILE A 191 -35.61 12.36 9.79
CA ILE A 191 -35.47 12.62 11.22
C ILE A 191 -36.83 12.95 11.81
N ASP A 192 -37.25 12.23 12.84
CA ASP A 192 -38.43 12.60 13.62
C ASP A 192 -38.11 13.86 14.45
N VAL A 193 -38.54 15.02 13.95
CA VAL A 193 -38.31 16.32 14.60
C VAL A 193 -39.24 16.47 15.81
N SER A 194 -40.50 16.06 15.66
CA SER A 194 -41.51 15.93 16.71
C SER A 194 -42.61 14.96 16.26
N GLU A 195 -43.63 14.70 17.10
CA GLU A 195 -44.73 13.75 16.78
C GLU A 195 -45.45 14.03 15.45
N ALA A 196 -45.46 15.30 14.99
CA ALA A 196 -46.18 15.72 13.79
C ALA A 196 -45.27 16.28 12.68
N LYS A 197 -43.94 16.23 12.87
CA LYS A 197 -42.98 16.83 11.96
C LYS A 197 -41.80 15.92 11.67
N ILE A 198 -41.48 15.80 10.38
CA ILE A 198 -40.34 15.00 9.90
C ILE A 198 -39.38 15.90 9.15
N GLY A 199 -38.10 15.80 9.50
CA GLY A 199 -36.98 16.43 8.83
C GLY A 199 -36.45 15.56 7.69
N PHE A 200 -36.15 16.19 6.56
CA PHE A 200 -35.58 15.58 5.36
C PHE A 200 -34.23 16.21 5.10
N VAL A 201 -33.21 15.36 4.92
CA VAL A 201 -31.83 15.79 4.67
C VAL A 201 -31.37 15.18 3.36
N ILE A 202 -30.70 15.99 2.54
CA ILE A 202 -29.84 15.53 1.46
C ILE A 202 -28.54 16.32 1.58
N GLY A 203 -27.40 15.66 1.56
CA GLY A 203 -26.11 16.33 1.63
C GLY A 203 -25.06 15.67 0.77
N ASP A 204 -24.08 16.48 0.37
CA ASP A 204 -22.90 16.07 -0.38
C ASP A 204 -21.66 16.68 0.28
N VAL A 205 -20.64 15.84 0.47
CA VAL A 205 -19.38 16.21 1.09
C VAL A 205 -18.33 16.41 0.02
N ALA A 206 -17.65 17.55 0.05
CA ALA A 206 -16.54 17.82 -0.84
C ALA A 206 -15.44 16.75 -0.72
N GLY A 207 -15.02 16.21 -1.86
CA GLY A 207 -14.00 15.16 -1.94
C GLY A 207 -14.57 13.81 -2.35
N LYS A 208 -13.82 12.73 -2.09
CA LYS A 208 -14.22 11.35 -2.39
C LYS A 208 -13.46 10.35 -1.54
N GLY A 209 -13.93 9.11 -1.52
CA GLY A 209 -13.28 8.03 -0.78
C GLY A 209 -13.51 8.12 0.73
N LEU A 210 -12.65 7.43 1.49
CA LEU A 210 -12.83 7.25 2.94
C LEU A 210 -12.88 8.56 3.74
N PRO A 211 -12.04 9.59 3.48
CA PRO A 211 -12.14 10.85 4.22
C PRO A 211 -13.49 11.54 4.07
N ALA A 212 -14.05 11.57 2.85
CA ALA A 212 -15.36 12.16 2.59
C ALA A 212 -16.48 11.36 3.26
N ALA A 213 -16.41 10.02 3.22
CA ALA A 213 -17.40 9.15 3.88
C ALA A 213 -17.40 9.27 5.41
N LEU A 214 -16.22 9.43 6.03
CA LEU A 214 -16.12 9.67 7.47
C LEU A 214 -16.67 11.05 7.84
N PHE A 215 -16.34 12.08 7.06
CA PHE A 215 -16.84 13.44 7.29
C PHE A 215 -18.35 13.52 7.06
N MET A 216 -18.89 12.77 6.09
CA MET A 216 -20.32 12.55 5.89
C MET A 216 -20.97 12.01 7.17
N ALA A 217 -20.41 10.92 7.73
CA ALA A 217 -20.99 10.28 8.92
C ALA A 217 -21.07 11.25 10.12
N VAL A 218 -20.02 12.04 10.34
CA VAL A 218 -19.99 13.09 11.37
C VAL A 218 -21.04 14.17 11.09
N SER A 219 -21.06 14.69 9.86
CA SER A 219 -21.97 15.76 9.45
C SER A 219 -23.44 15.37 9.58
N ARG A 220 -23.79 14.16 9.13
CA ARG A 220 -25.13 13.59 9.29
C ARG A 220 -25.50 13.44 10.77
N SER A 221 -24.57 12.97 11.60
CA SER A 221 -24.82 12.77 13.03
C SER A 221 -25.08 14.09 13.76
N PHE A 222 -24.31 15.14 13.46
CA PHE A 222 -24.55 16.48 14.00
C PHE A 222 -25.87 17.07 13.52
N LEU A 223 -26.19 16.94 12.24
CA LEU A 223 -27.46 17.43 11.71
C LEU A 223 -28.65 16.73 12.39
N ARG A 224 -28.61 15.40 12.49
CA ARG A 224 -29.63 14.61 13.19
C ARG A 224 -29.78 15.02 14.66
N ALA A 225 -28.67 15.24 15.37
CA ALA A 225 -28.69 15.66 16.77
C ALA A 225 -29.34 17.05 16.96
N GLU A 226 -29.01 18.02 16.09
CA GLU A 226 -29.56 19.38 16.17
C GLU A 226 -31.00 19.49 15.68
N ALA A 227 -31.45 18.55 14.84
CA ALA A 227 -32.80 18.53 14.30
C ALA A 227 -33.87 18.10 15.31
N ILE A 228 -33.55 17.20 16.24
CA ILE A 228 -34.51 16.65 17.21
C ILE A 228 -35.01 17.77 18.13
N GLY A 229 -36.33 18.00 18.13
CA GLY A 229 -36.98 19.05 18.92
C GLY A 229 -36.83 20.48 18.37
N SER A 230 -36.13 20.68 17.25
CA SER A 230 -35.95 21.99 16.63
C SER A 230 -36.92 22.22 15.47
N LEU A 231 -37.84 23.17 15.62
CA LEU A 231 -38.92 23.41 14.66
C LEU A 231 -38.54 24.36 13.50
N GLU A 232 -37.34 24.94 13.54
CA GLU A 232 -36.84 25.89 12.54
C GLU A 232 -35.60 25.35 11.83
N ALA A 233 -35.71 25.16 10.52
CA ALA A 233 -34.64 24.62 9.68
C ALA A 233 -33.37 25.49 9.72
N LYS A 234 -33.52 26.82 9.67
CA LYS A 234 -32.43 27.78 9.81
C LYS A 234 -31.60 27.53 11.08
N THR A 235 -32.25 27.35 12.23
CA THR A 235 -31.55 27.14 13.50
C THR A 235 -30.77 25.83 13.50
N VAL A 236 -31.34 24.76 12.94
CA VAL A 236 -30.63 23.48 12.79
C VAL A 236 -29.38 23.67 11.96
N MET A 237 -29.52 24.25 10.77
CA MET A 237 -28.41 24.46 9.85
C MET A 237 -27.31 25.37 10.44
N GLU A 238 -27.66 26.44 11.14
CA GLU A 238 -26.68 27.33 11.79
C GLU A 238 -25.88 26.60 12.88
N LYS A 239 -26.54 25.79 13.71
CA LYS A 239 -25.87 25.03 14.77
C LYS A 239 -25.01 23.91 14.20
N THR A 240 -25.54 23.15 13.24
CA THR A 240 -24.80 22.10 12.54
C THR A 240 -23.57 22.67 11.83
N ASN A 241 -23.69 23.81 11.14
CA ASN A 241 -22.56 24.47 10.48
C ASN A 241 -21.47 24.87 11.48
N ARG A 242 -21.83 25.38 12.67
CA ARG A 242 -20.85 25.70 13.71
C ARG A 242 -20.06 24.46 14.13
N LEU A 243 -20.73 23.34 14.38
CA LEU A 243 -20.06 22.07 14.75
C LEU A 243 -19.17 21.54 13.63
N ILE A 244 -19.69 21.47 12.39
CA ILE A 244 -18.93 20.97 11.23
C ILE A 244 -17.71 21.85 10.96
N SER A 245 -17.85 23.18 11.04
CA SER A 245 -16.76 24.12 10.77
C SER A 245 -15.60 24.04 11.76
N GLN A 246 -15.84 23.58 12.99
CA GLN A 246 -14.79 23.37 14.00
C GLN A 246 -13.95 22.12 13.72
N ASP A 247 -14.57 21.08 13.16
CA ASP A 247 -13.91 19.79 12.87
C ASP A 247 -13.48 19.66 11.40
N ALA A 248 -13.84 20.62 10.54
CA ALA A 248 -13.50 20.61 9.13
C ALA A 248 -11.98 20.79 8.93
N ARG A 249 -11.38 19.87 8.15
CA ARG A 249 -10.02 20.04 7.63
C ARG A 249 -10.01 21.01 6.45
N GLU A 250 -8.87 21.63 6.18
CA GLU A 250 -8.71 22.57 5.06
C GLU A 250 -9.21 21.97 3.74
N GLY A 251 -10.15 22.67 3.08
CA GLY A 251 -10.78 22.24 1.82
C GLY A 251 -11.98 21.29 1.93
N MET A 252 -12.35 20.82 3.14
CA MET A 252 -13.54 20.00 3.35
C MET A 252 -14.75 20.86 3.72
N PHE A 253 -15.88 20.63 3.05
CA PHE A 253 -17.17 21.25 3.40
C PHE A 253 -18.32 20.33 3.00
N VAL A 254 -19.52 20.62 3.51
CA VAL A 254 -20.74 19.90 3.16
C VAL A 254 -21.73 20.87 2.54
N THR A 255 -22.25 20.51 1.38
CA THR A 255 -23.43 21.15 0.81
C THR A 255 -24.64 20.34 1.23
N ALA A 256 -25.53 20.91 2.03
CA ALA A 256 -26.69 20.19 2.54
C ALA A 256 -28.00 20.99 2.35
N PHE A 257 -29.05 20.24 2.04
CA PHE A 257 -30.43 20.68 2.02
C PHE A 257 -31.16 20.04 3.20
N TYR A 258 -31.84 20.87 3.98
CA TYR A 258 -32.66 20.43 5.11
C TYR A 258 -34.06 21.02 5.00
N ALA A 259 -35.09 20.20 5.17
CA ALA A 259 -36.48 20.63 5.12
C ALA A 259 -37.30 19.95 6.21
N ILE A 260 -38.29 20.64 6.77
CA ILE A 260 -39.19 20.11 7.79
C ILE A 260 -40.61 20.03 7.20
N LEU A 261 -41.15 18.83 7.13
CA LEU A 261 -42.55 18.58 6.74
C LEU A 261 -43.43 18.61 7.98
N ASP A 262 -44.45 19.48 7.95
CA ASP A 262 -45.57 19.46 8.87
C ASP A 262 -46.67 18.54 8.33
N ILE A 263 -46.88 17.40 8.98
CA ILE A 263 -47.79 16.36 8.49
C ILE A 263 -49.25 16.85 8.54
N PRO A 264 -49.78 17.38 9.67
CA PRO A 264 -51.13 17.94 9.71
C PRO A 264 -51.31 19.14 8.78
N GLY A 265 -50.35 20.06 8.77
CA GLY A 265 -50.44 21.30 8.01
C GLY A 265 -50.21 21.12 6.51
N LYS A 266 -49.67 19.97 6.07
CA LYS A 266 -49.22 19.69 4.71
C LYS A 266 -48.27 20.74 4.14
N ASN A 267 -47.42 21.29 5.01
CA ASN A 267 -46.50 22.36 4.65
C ASN A 267 -45.06 21.89 4.80
N LEU A 268 -44.23 22.17 3.78
CA LEU A 268 -42.79 21.96 3.83
C LEU A 268 -42.09 23.29 4.12
N ARG A 269 -41.21 23.32 5.11
CA ARG A 269 -40.40 24.50 5.48
C ARG A 269 -38.93 24.22 5.21
N LEU A 270 -38.24 25.19 4.61
CA LEU A 270 -36.82 25.16 4.27
C LEU A 270 -36.01 26.07 5.20
#